data_AF-A0A7S3EU74-F1
#
_entry.id   AF-A0A7S3EU74-F1
#
_cell.length_a   1.000
_cell.length_b   1.000
_cell.length_c   1.000
_cell.angle_alpha   90.00
_cell.angle_beta   90.00
_cell.angle_gamma   90.00
#
_symmetry.space_group_name_H-M   'P 1'
#
loop_
_entity.id
_entity.type
_entity.pdbx_description
1 polymer ?
#
loop_
_entity_poly.entity_id
_entity_poly.type
_entity_poly.pdbx_seq_one_letter_code
_entity_poly.pdbx_strand_id
1 'polypeptide(L)'
;YFTDMSDCTSSDLIQVILRDHGYKRCSTVEGAWSVYWHAGELRPAALALLGSLQPHQRINKLPGAGELTDKARLWLCFRSMQRRHGAAEFGFMPTTFVLPEQSAEFDAHLHASVANGDPSIWILKPAHGARGNGIWLHRPASEVWGAGADSSGSGIFP
;
A
#
# COMPACT_ATOMS: atom_id res chain seq x y z
N TYR A 1 -17.48 -17.59 13.53
CA TYR A 1 -16.46 -16.77 12.88
C TYR A 1 -15.56 -17.69 12.07
N PHE A 2 -15.20 -17.27 10.87
CA PHE A 2 -14.21 -17.94 10.03
C PHE A 2 -12.98 -17.03 9.96
N THR A 3 -11.79 -17.60 9.99
CA THR A 3 -10.53 -16.85 9.95
C THR A 3 -9.62 -17.44 8.90
N ASP A 4 -9.13 -16.58 8.01
CA ASP A 4 -8.09 -16.90 7.03
C ASP A 4 -6.87 -16.04 7.31
N MET A 5 -5.81 -16.69 7.80
CA MET A 5 -4.61 -16.04 8.31
C MET A 5 -3.35 -16.53 7.57
N SER A 6 -3.49 -17.19 6.41
CA SER A 6 -2.37 -17.82 5.69
C SER A 6 -1.22 -16.88 5.38
N ASP A 7 -1.50 -15.59 5.21
CA ASP A 7 -0.56 -14.60 4.68
C ASP A 7 0.06 -13.72 5.78
N CYS A 8 -0.12 -14.07 7.05
CA CYS A 8 0.37 -13.30 8.19
C CYS A 8 0.84 -14.21 9.33
N THR A 9 1.90 -13.80 10.01
CA THR A 9 2.26 -14.33 11.32
C THR A 9 1.15 -13.98 12.29
N SER A 10 0.19 -14.89 12.49
CA SER A 10 -1.01 -14.60 13.27
C SER A 10 -0.68 -14.47 14.75
N SER A 11 -0.96 -13.31 15.32
CA SER A 11 -1.30 -13.24 16.73
C SER A 11 -2.69 -13.88 16.91
N ASP A 12 -2.83 -14.79 17.88
CA ASP A 12 -4.12 -15.41 18.24
C ASP A 12 -5.12 -14.41 18.83
N LEU A 13 -4.74 -13.15 19.00
CA LEU A 13 -5.55 -12.09 19.61
C LEU A 13 -6.95 -11.96 19.00
N ILE A 14 -7.06 -11.99 17.67
CA ILE A 14 -8.37 -11.91 17.00
C ILE A 14 -9.25 -13.11 17.35
N GLN A 15 -8.68 -14.31 17.44
CA GLN A 15 -9.43 -15.51 17.80
C GLN A 15 -9.88 -15.44 19.26
N VAL A 16 -9.03 -14.94 20.16
CA VAL A 16 -9.37 -14.72 21.58
C VAL A 16 -10.52 -13.73 21.69
N ILE A 17 -10.40 -12.54 21.08
CA ILE A 17 -11.44 -11.51 21.12
C ILE A 17 -12.78 -12.05 20.61
N LEU A 18 -12.78 -12.72 19.45
CA LEU A 18 -14.03 -13.25 18.88
C LEU A 18 -14.67 -14.31 19.79
N ARG A 19 -13.87 -15.17 20.42
CA ARG A 19 -14.37 -16.19 21.37
C ARG A 19 -14.92 -15.56 22.64
N ASP A 20 -14.24 -14.57 23.21
CA ASP A 20 -14.66 -13.86 24.41
C ASP A 20 -15.99 -13.11 24.20
N HIS A 21 -16.27 -12.69 22.96
CA HIS A 21 -17.55 -12.08 22.57
C HIS A 21 -18.61 -13.10 22.15
N GLY A 22 -18.40 -14.39 22.40
CA GLY A 22 -19.39 -15.45 22.18
C GLY A 22 -19.45 -16.00 20.75
N TYR A 23 -18.57 -15.58 19.84
CA TYR A 23 -18.53 -16.19 18.51
C TYR A 23 -17.90 -17.58 18.56
N LYS A 24 -18.54 -18.53 17.88
CA LYS A 24 -18.02 -19.90 17.70
C LYS A 24 -17.23 -19.99 16.40
N ARG A 25 -16.09 -20.68 16.40
CA ARG A 25 -15.26 -20.87 15.19
C ARG A 25 -15.97 -21.80 14.20
N CYS A 26 -15.92 -21.46 12.92
CA CYS A 26 -16.36 -22.27 11.80
C CYS A 26 -15.13 -22.88 11.10
N SER A 27 -15.21 -24.13 10.66
CA SER A 27 -14.10 -24.83 9.99
C SER A 27 -14.01 -24.50 8.49
N THR A 28 -15.13 -24.16 7.86
CA THR A 28 -15.21 -23.91 6.42
C THR A 28 -15.93 -22.60 6.11
N VAL A 29 -15.67 -22.07 4.92
CA VAL A 29 -16.32 -20.83 4.44
C VAL A 29 -17.72 -21.09 3.88
N GLU A 30 -18.02 -22.34 3.52
CA GLU A 30 -19.36 -22.82 3.16
C GLU A 30 -20.27 -23.01 4.38
N GLY A 31 -19.71 -22.92 5.60
CA GLY A 31 -20.48 -23.00 6.84
C GLY A 31 -21.30 -21.73 7.14
N ALA A 32 -22.18 -21.80 8.14
CA ALA A 32 -22.92 -20.64 8.63
C ALA A 32 -22.02 -19.74 9.51
N TRP A 33 -21.28 -18.83 8.88
CA TRP A 33 -20.47 -17.82 9.57
C TRP A 33 -21.15 -16.45 9.54
N SER A 34 -20.94 -15.65 10.59
CA SER A 34 -21.39 -14.24 10.66
C SER A 34 -20.24 -13.25 10.46
N VAL A 35 -19.02 -13.64 10.85
CA VAL A 35 -17.79 -12.84 10.71
C VAL A 35 -16.75 -13.69 9.99
N TYR A 36 -16.22 -13.16 8.89
CA TYR A 36 -15.05 -13.66 8.20
C TYR A 36 -13.90 -12.67 8.40
N TRP A 37 -12.88 -13.06 9.14
CA TRP A 37 -11.65 -12.30 9.29
C TRP A 37 -10.56 -12.80 8.33
N HIS A 38 -10.13 -11.96 7.39
CA HIS A 38 -9.04 -12.25 6.45
C HIS A 38 -7.83 -11.35 6.76
N ALA A 39 -6.64 -11.92 6.85
CA ALA A 39 -5.37 -11.19 6.94
C ALA A 39 -4.73 -11.03 5.56
N GLY A 40 -3.96 -9.97 5.33
CA GLY A 40 -3.33 -9.74 4.02
C GLY A 40 -4.30 -9.28 2.92
N GLU A 41 -3.93 -9.51 1.66
CA GLU A 41 -4.76 -9.19 0.49
C GLU A 41 -5.85 -10.25 0.29
N LEU A 42 -7.02 -9.83 -0.18
CA LEU A 42 -8.10 -10.77 -0.44
C LEU A 42 -7.75 -11.68 -1.62
N ARG A 43 -7.73 -12.99 -1.39
CA ARG A 43 -7.56 -13.98 -2.44
C ARG A 43 -8.77 -13.99 -3.38
N PRO A 44 -8.64 -14.40 -4.67
CA PRO A 44 -9.75 -14.38 -5.62
C PRO A 44 -11.02 -15.08 -5.14
N ALA A 45 -10.87 -16.21 -4.44
CA ALA A 45 -12.01 -16.92 -3.83
C ALA A 45 -12.73 -16.09 -2.74
N ALA A 46 -11.98 -15.39 -1.89
CA ALA A 46 -12.54 -14.52 -0.86
C ALA A 46 -13.18 -13.25 -1.46
N LEU A 47 -12.61 -12.74 -2.55
CA LEU A 47 -13.18 -11.61 -3.29
C LEU A 47 -14.51 -11.98 -3.93
N ALA A 48 -14.63 -13.18 -4.52
CA ALA A 48 -15.88 -13.66 -5.11
C ALA A 48 -17.02 -13.75 -4.07
N LEU A 49 -16.71 -14.08 -2.82
CA LEU A 49 -17.68 -14.13 -1.73
C LEU A 49 -18.28 -12.76 -1.38
N LEU A 50 -17.57 -11.67 -1.64
CA LEU A 50 -18.08 -10.32 -1.33
C LEU A 50 -19.37 -10.00 -2.08
N GLY A 51 -19.54 -10.55 -3.29
CA GLY A 51 -20.74 -10.35 -4.11
C GLY A 51 -21.95 -11.17 -3.66
N SER A 52 -21.78 -12.15 -2.77
CA SER A 52 -22.82 -13.08 -2.33
C SER A 52 -23.03 -13.09 -0.81
N LEU A 53 -22.53 -12.05 -0.12
CA LEU A 53 -22.71 -11.89 1.32
C LEU A 53 -24.18 -11.80 1.71
N GLN A 54 -24.55 -12.57 2.72
CA GLN A 54 -25.86 -12.48 3.34
C GLN A 54 -25.94 -11.22 4.23
N PRO A 55 -27.14 -10.66 4.49
CA PRO A 55 -27.29 -9.43 5.28
C PRO A 55 -26.68 -9.46 6.69
N HIS A 56 -26.50 -10.65 7.27
CA HIS A 56 -25.89 -10.86 8.59
C HIS A 56 -24.37 -11.11 8.53
N GLN A 57 -23.80 -11.31 7.34
CA GLN A 57 -22.39 -11.63 7.14
C GLN A 57 -21.54 -10.37 7.05
N ARG A 58 -20.38 -10.39 7.71
CA ARG A 58 -19.41 -9.29 7.72
C ARG A 58 -18.01 -9.81 7.46
N ILE A 59 -17.24 -9.02 6.72
CA ILE A 59 -15.82 -9.25 6.43
C ILE A 59 -15.03 -7.99 6.70
N ASN A 60 -13.81 -8.12 7.21
CA ASN A 60 -12.95 -7.01 7.63
C ASN A 60 -12.20 -6.32 6.47
N LYS A 61 -12.62 -6.52 5.23
CA LYS A 61 -11.93 -6.04 4.03
C LYS A 61 -12.90 -5.33 3.10
N LEU A 62 -12.47 -4.19 2.58
CA LEU A 62 -13.18 -3.46 1.54
C LEU A 62 -12.53 -3.77 0.18
N PRO A 63 -13.30 -4.23 -0.82
CA PRO A 63 -12.77 -4.40 -2.16
C PRO A 63 -12.31 -3.04 -2.72
N GLY A 64 -11.12 -3.01 -3.33
CA GLY A 64 -10.51 -1.78 -3.83
C GLY A 64 -9.76 -0.94 -2.78
N ALA A 65 -9.70 -1.35 -1.51
CA ALA A 65 -8.94 -0.62 -0.48
C ALA A 65 -7.44 -0.45 -0.81
N GLY A 66 -6.90 -1.26 -1.74
CA GLY A 66 -5.56 -1.12 -2.28
C GLY A 66 -5.28 0.26 -2.86
N GLU A 67 -6.29 0.95 -3.41
CA GLU A 67 -6.13 2.32 -3.94
C GLU A 67 -5.68 3.33 -2.88
N LEU A 68 -6.02 3.10 -1.62
CA LEU A 68 -5.67 3.99 -0.50
C LEU A 68 -4.53 3.46 0.36
N THR A 69 -4.28 2.15 0.34
CA THR A 69 -3.32 1.49 1.23
C THR A 69 -1.99 1.17 0.55
N ASP A 70 -1.95 1.16 -0.78
CA ASP A 70 -0.71 1.15 -1.54
C ASP A 70 -0.20 2.59 -1.77
N LYS A 71 1.10 2.81 -1.58
CA LYS A 71 1.68 4.17 -1.64
C LYS A 71 1.62 4.76 -3.05
N ALA A 72 1.88 3.95 -4.08
CA ALA A 72 1.89 4.41 -5.45
C ALA A 72 0.45 4.73 -5.89
N ARG A 73 -0.51 3.83 -5.62
CA ARG A 73 -1.92 4.06 -5.93
C ARG A 73 -2.49 5.25 -5.17
N LEU A 74 -2.17 5.39 -3.87
CA LEU A 74 -2.60 6.53 -3.07
C LEU A 74 -2.14 7.85 -3.69
N TRP A 75 -0.88 7.92 -4.13
CA TRP A 75 -0.38 9.11 -4.81
C TRP A 75 -1.09 9.37 -6.15
N LEU A 76 -1.34 8.35 -6.95
CA LEU A 76 -2.05 8.52 -8.24
C LEU A 76 -3.49 9.02 -8.02
N CYS A 77 -4.21 8.46 -7.04
CA CYS A 77 -5.53 8.95 -6.63
C CYS A 77 -5.45 10.40 -6.14
N PHE A 78 -4.48 10.72 -5.31
CA PHE A 78 -4.27 12.07 -4.78
C PHE A 78 -3.97 13.09 -5.88
N ARG A 79 -3.04 12.78 -6.80
CA ARG A 79 -2.68 13.62 -7.95
C ARG A 79 -3.89 13.86 -8.86
N SER A 80 -4.75 12.85 -9.04
CA SER A 80 -6.01 12.98 -9.78
C SER A 80 -6.95 13.99 -9.11
N MET A 81 -7.14 13.88 -7.80
CA MET A 81 -7.97 14.81 -7.03
C MET A 81 -7.39 16.23 -7.01
N GLN A 82 -6.06 16.37 -6.89
CA GLN A 82 -5.37 17.65 -6.95
C GLN A 82 -5.56 18.35 -8.31
N ARG A 83 -5.52 17.60 -9.42
CA ARG A 83 -5.82 18.17 -10.75
C ARG A 83 -7.28 18.63 -10.86
N ARG A 84 -8.21 17.94 -10.20
CA ARG A 84 -9.65 18.23 -10.29
C ARG A 84 -10.09 19.38 -9.39
N HIS A 85 -9.52 19.47 -8.19
CA HIS A 85 -9.97 20.37 -7.12
C HIS A 85 -8.95 21.45 -6.76
N GLY A 86 -7.75 21.40 -7.35
CA GLY A 86 -6.68 22.36 -7.14
C GLY A 86 -5.85 22.10 -5.90
N ALA A 87 -4.73 22.82 -5.81
CA ALA A 87 -3.77 22.69 -4.71
C ALA A 87 -4.27 23.30 -3.38
N ALA A 88 -5.30 24.15 -3.39
CA ALA A 88 -5.88 24.66 -2.14
C ALA A 88 -6.49 23.52 -1.30
N GLU A 89 -7.17 22.58 -1.95
CA GLU A 89 -7.83 21.43 -1.29
C GLU A 89 -6.90 20.21 -1.18
N PHE A 90 -6.02 20.01 -2.16
CA PHE A 90 -5.14 18.84 -2.27
C PHE A 90 -3.65 19.23 -2.40
N GLY A 91 -3.20 20.25 -1.67
CA GLY A 91 -1.79 20.71 -1.68
C GLY A 91 -0.93 20.18 -0.54
N PHE A 92 -1.46 19.28 0.29
CA PHE A 92 -0.84 18.89 1.56
C PHE A 92 0.05 17.64 1.50
N MET A 93 0.05 16.92 0.37
CA MET A 93 0.95 15.77 0.19
C MET A 93 2.28 16.24 -0.39
N PRO A 94 3.41 15.64 0.02
CA PRO A 94 4.70 15.93 -0.59
C PRO A 94 4.71 15.50 -2.06
N THR A 95 5.45 16.24 -2.88
CA THR A 95 5.74 15.86 -4.27
C THR A 95 6.27 14.43 -4.31
N THR A 96 5.62 13.57 -5.10
CA THR A 96 5.93 12.16 -5.18
C THR A 96 6.00 11.75 -6.65
N PHE A 97 6.91 10.82 -6.97
CA PHE A 97 7.02 10.22 -8.29
C PHE A 97 6.90 8.70 -8.17
N VAL A 98 6.12 8.08 -9.06
CA VAL A 98 5.95 6.62 -9.16
C VAL A 98 6.90 6.10 -10.22
N LEU A 99 7.86 5.28 -9.79
CA LEU A 99 8.89 4.72 -10.66
C LEU A 99 8.54 3.27 -10.99
N PRO A 100 8.85 2.79 -12.21
CA PRO A 100 9.63 3.45 -13.26
C PRO A 100 8.84 4.41 -14.18
N GLU A 101 7.53 4.53 -14.03
CA GLU A 101 6.65 5.24 -14.98
C GLU A 101 6.92 6.75 -15.07
N GLN A 102 7.39 7.36 -13.98
CA GLN A 102 7.66 8.80 -13.88
C GLN A 102 9.14 9.12 -13.78
N SER A 103 10.04 8.22 -14.21
CA SER A 103 11.50 8.44 -14.13
C SER A 103 11.95 9.71 -14.85
N ALA A 104 11.44 9.98 -16.05
CA ALA A 104 11.81 11.20 -16.79
C ALA A 104 11.34 12.49 -16.09
N GLU A 105 10.14 12.49 -15.49
CA GLU A 105 9.65 13.62 -14.68
C GLU A 105 10.52 13.81 -13.44
N PHE A 106 10.93 12.72 -12.82
CA PHE A 106 11.79 12.72 -11.64
C PHE A 106 13.21 13.21 -11.96
N ASP A 107 13.85 12.72 -13.02
CA ASP A 107 15.19 13.13 -13.43
C ASP A 107 15.24 14.63 -13.76
N ALA A 108 14.25 15.13 -14.51
CA ALA A 108 14.13 16.56 -14.80
C ALA A 108 13.97 17.39 -13.52
N HIS A 109 13.20 16.90 -12.55
CA HIS A 109 13.01 17.55 -11.26
C HIS A 109 14.31 17.57 -10.43
N LEU A 110 15.04 16.46 -10.37
CA LEU A 110 16.32 16.37 -9.70
C LEU A 110 17.35 17.34 -10.29
N HIS A 111 17.47 17.38 -11.62
CA HIS A 111 18.38 18.31 -12.30
C HIS A 111 18.07 19.76 -11.98
N ALA A 112 16.79 20.15 -12.02
CA ALA A 112 16.38 21.51 -11.67
C ALA A 112 16.66 21.84 -10.19
N SER A 113 16.42 20.87 -9.28
CA SER A 113 16.66 21.04 -7.85
C SER A 113 18.14 21.26 -7.55
N VAL A 114 19.03 20.46 -8.16
CA VAL A 114 20.48 20.61 -8.02
C VAL A 114 20.97 21.94 -8.59
N ALA A 115 20.49 22.33 -9.77
CA ALA A 115 20.85 23.61 -10.39
C ALA A 115 20.46 24.82 -9.53
N ASN A 116 19.36 24.71 -8.79
CA ASN A 116 18.87 25.74 -7.88
C ASN A 116 19.50 25.67 -6.47
N GLY A 117 20.40 24.71 -6.22
CA GLY A 117 21.02 24.51 -4.91
C GLY A 117 20.04 24.06 -3.81
N ASP A 118 18.95 23.36 -4.19
CA ASP A 118 17.96 22.84 -3.24
C ASP A 118 18.58 21.75 -2.34
N PRO A 119 18.62 21.93 -1.01
CA PRO A 119 19.18 20.96 -0.08
C PRO A 119 18.22 19.81 0.29
N SER A 120 17.07 19.71 -0.37
CA SER A 120 16.02 18.73 -0.06
C SER A 120 16.50 17.27 -0.15
N ILE A 121 16.01 16.45 0.78
CA ILE A 121 16.29 15.02 0.86
C ILE A 121 15.06 14.27 0.35
N TRP A 122 15.27 13.31 -0.56
CA TRP A 122 14.21 12.45 -1.08
C TRP A 122 14.15 11.15 -0.30
N ILE A 123 12.93 10.63 -0.11
CA ILE A 123 12.68 9.34 0.51
C ILE A 123 12.10 8.38 -0.51
N LEU A 124 12.85 7.34 -0.83
CA LEU A 124 12.39 6.25 -1.67
C LEU A 124 11.70 5.21 -0.81
N LYS A 125 10.58 4.70 -1.30
CA LYS A 125 9.79 3.69 -0.60
C LYS A 125 9.31 2.65 -1.61
N PRO A 126 9.35 1.35 -1.28
CA PRO A 126 8.68 0.34 -2.09
C PRO A 126 7.17 0.59 -2.06
N ALA A 127 6.51 0.40 -3.20
CA ALA A 127 5.06 0.57 -3.33
C ALA A 127 4.32 -0.27 -2.28
N HIS A 128 4.53 -1.59 -2.34
CA HIS A 128 3.90 -2.60 -1.49
C HIS A 128 4.70 -2.96 -0.21
N GLY A 129 5.56 -2.05 0.27
CA GLY A 129 6.39 -2.28 1.46
C GLY A 129 5.73 -1.90 2.79
N ALA A 130 6.11 -2.58 3.86
CA ALA A 130 5.72 -2.26 5.23
C ALA A 130 6.92 -2.33 6.19
N ARG A 131 6.73 -1.84 7.43
CA ARG A 131 7.73 -1.90 8.52
C ARG A 131 9.05 -1.16 8.25
N GLY A 132 9.06 -0.24 7.30
CA GLY A 132 10.25 0.53 6.93
C GLY A 132 11.25 -0.23 6.05
N ASN A 133 10.96 -1.47 5.66
CA ASN A 133 11.85 -2.26 4.81
C ASN A 133 11.95 -1.65 3.41
N GLY A 134 13.17 -1.55 2.89
CA GLY A 134 13.47 -0.99 1.56
C GLY A 134 13.31 0.53 1.46
N ILE A 135 13.16 1.24 2.59
CA ILE A 135 13.21 2.70 2.58
C ILE A 135 14.66 3.16 2.42
N TRP A 136 14.88 4.08 1.47
CA TRP A 136 16.18 4.69 1.23
C TRP A 136 16.08 6.21 1.18
N LEU A 137 17.13 6.91 1.57
CA LEU A 137 17.21 8.37 1.54
C LEU A 137 18.22 8.80 0.49
N HIS A 138 17.81 9.72 -0.38
CA HIS A 138 18.65 10.27 -1.43
C HIS A 138 18.90 11.76 -1.20
N ARG A 139 20.16 12.18 -1.34
CA ARG A 139 20.56 13.60 -1.30
C ARG A 139 21.12 14.04 -2.65
N PRO A 140 20.31 14.71 -3.50
CA PRO A 140 20.75 15.10 -4.86
C PRO A 140 21.99 16.01 -4.88
N ALA A 141 22.18 16.83 -3.84
CA ALA A 141 23.33 17.72 -3.72
C ALA A 141 24.68 16.98 -3.52
N SER A 142 24.66 15.74 -3.04
CA SER A 142 25.87 14.98 -2.68
C SER A 142 25.96 13.58 -3.32
N GLU A 143 24.87 13.09 -3.92
CA GLU A 143 24.75 11.74 -4.45
C GLU A 143 24.26 11.78 -5.89
N VAL A 144 24.83 10.90 -6.74
CA VAL A 144 24.37 10.74 -8.12
C VAL A 144 23.24 9.72 -8.16
N TRP A 145 22.07 10.14 -8.64
CA TRP A 145 20.94 9.24 -8.87
C TRP A 145 21.30 8.12 -9.85
N GLY A 146 20.94 6.88 -9.51
CA GLY A 146 21.20 5.70 -10.36
C GLY A 146 22.64 5.15 -10.30
N ALA A 147 23.55 5.77 -9.54
CA ALA A 147 24.89 5.23 -9.31
C ALA A 147 24.82 4.02 -8.37
N GLY A 148 24.60 2.82 -8.93
CA GLY A 148 24.48 1.56 -8.18
C GLY A 148 23.40 0.60 -8.70
N ALA A 149 22.60 1.00 -9.69
CA ALA A 149 21.60 0.10 -10.28
C ALA A 149 22.30 -1.08 -10.96
N ASP A 150 22.03 -2.30 -10.50
CA ASP A 150 22.48 -3.51 -11.15
C ASP A 150 21.78 -3.69 -12.50
N SER A 151 22.48 -4.27 -13.47
CA SER A 151 21.95 -4.54 -14.82
C SER A 151 20.86 -5.62 -14.85
N SER A 152 20.34 -6.05 -13.69
CA SER A 152 19.41 -7.18 -13.55
C SER A 152 17.94 -6.82 -13.78
N GLY A 153 17.61 -5.52 -13.92
CA GLY A 153 16.22 -5.08 -14.16
C GLY A 153 15.28 -5.34 -12.98
N SER A 154 15.81 -5.66 -11.79
CA SER A 154 15.03 -6.01 -10.61
C SER A 154 14.39 -4.80 -9.89
N GLY A 155 14.74 -3.57 -10.31
CA GLY A 155 14.15 -2.34 -9.76
C GLY A 155 14.50 -2.08 -8.30
N ILE A 156 15.49 -2.79 -7.76
CA ILE A 156 16.01 -2.55 -6.42
C ILE A 156 17.00 -1.40 -6.56
N PHE A 157 16.51 -0.18 -6.29
CA PHE A 157 17.38 0.94 -5.93
C PHE A 157 18.32 0.45 -4.81
N PRO A 158 19.61 0.85 -4.83
CA PRO A 158 20.76 0.09 -4.32
C PRO A 158 20.52 -0.80 -3.09
#